data_AF-A0A382QQH4-F1
#
_entry.id   AF-A0A382QQH4-F1
#
_cell.length_a   1.000
_cell.length_b   1.000
_cell.length_c   1.000
_cell.angle_alpha   90.00
_cell.angle_beta   90.00
_cell.angle_gamma   90.00
#
_symmetry.space_group_name_H-M   'P 1'
#
loop_
_entity.id
_entity.type
_entity.pdbx_description
1 polymer ?
#
loop_
_entity_poly.entity_id
_entity_poly.type
_entity_poly.pdbx_seq_one_letter_code
_entity_poly.pdbx_strand_id
1 'polypeptide(L)'
;MLPIDSSACWRSQVRFGLESAWVKTQIPGVFCSSWFGRWLAFVLLVWPVLAGAGHWAFVPPQKTPLPTVRNADWPSNELDQFILAKLEAVGVAPSKQASGSALVRRLYLDLTGLPPAPEEALAFVQDDSPRNYSRLIERLLASPRFGERQAQNWLDLARFADTSGYAADRTRNVSPYRDWVIDALNDNMPFDRFSIDQLAGDLVPNATSEQRVASAFHRHSMQAKGNNPRKEEFRIKGIVDRLQATGRTWL
;
A
#
# COMPACT_ATOMS: atom_id res chain seq x y z
N MET A 1 -32.05 2.02 -52.08
CA MET A 1 -33.20 1.16 -52.43
C MET A 1 -32.62 -0.21 -52.74
N LEU A 2 -33.08 -1.23 -51.99
CA LEU A 2 -32.61 -2.64 -51.92
C LEU A 2 -31.30 -2.91 -51.15
N PRO A 3 -31.19 -4.09 -50.48
CA PRO A 3 -30.89 -4.18 -49.04
C PRO A 3 -29.51 -4.77 -48.71
N ILE A 4 -29.10 -4.55 -47.45
CA ILE A 4 -27.86 -5.05 -46.83
C ILE A 4 -28.19 -6.26 -45.96
N ASP A 5 -27.50 -7.36 -46.22
CA ASP A 5 -27.39 -8.56 -45.39
C ASP A 5 -26.46 -8.28 -44.19
N SER A 6 -26.88 -8.70 -43.00
CA SER A 6 -26.02 -8.67 -41.80
C SER A 6 -26.39 -9.82 -40.87
N SER A 7 -25.69 -10.93 -41.06
CA SER A 7 -25.56 -11.99 -40.08
C SER A 7 -24.81 -11.51 -38.82
N ALA A 8 -25.31 -11.97 -37.67
CA ALA A 8 -24.64 -12.12 -36.37
C ALA A 8 -24.44 -10.90 -35.46
N CYS A 9 -25.45 -10.62 -34.61
CA CYS A 9 -25.24 -10.11 -33.25
C CYS A 9 -26.46 -10.41 -32.36
N TRP A 10 -26.49 -11.57 -31.70
CA TRP A 10 -27.57 -11.89 -30.75
C TRP A 10 -27.25 -11.30 -29.36
N ARG A 11 -28.00 -10.25 -29.03
CA ARG A 11 -28.17 -9.69 -27.67
C ARG A 11 -29.05 -10.63 -26.85
N SER A 12 -28.61 -11.02 -25.66
CA SER A 12 -29.49 -11.58 -24.63
C SER A 12 -29.75 -10.52 -23.54
N GLN A 13 -30.91 -9.87 -23.65
CA GLN A 13 -31.56 -9.18 -22.54
C GLN A 13 -32.58 -10.17 -21.95
N VAL A 14 -32.34 -10.67 -20.74
CA VAL A 14 -33.35 -11.42 -19.99
C VAL A 14 -34.15 -10.42 -19.14
N ARG A 15 -35.42 -10.24 -19.52
CA ARG A 15 -36.47 -9.57 -18.74
C ARG A 15 -36.89 -10.50 -17.61
N PHE A 16 -36.92 -10.00 -16.38
CA PHE A 16 -37.68 -10.62 -15.29
C PHE A 16 -39.13 -10.13 -15.35
N GLY A 17 -40.04 -11.03 -15.73
CA GLY A 17 -41.49 -10.87 -15.57
C GLY A 17 -41.99 -11.87 -14.54
N LEU A 18 -42.56 -11.36 -13.45
CA LEU A 18 -43.37 -12.10 -12.49
C LEU A 18 -44.71 -12.45 -13.16
N GLU A 19 -45.12 -13.72 -13.15
CA GLU A 19 -46.49 -14.14 -12.83
C GLU A 19 -46.64 -15.68 -12.80
N SER A 20 -47.12 -16.15 -11.64
CA SER A 20 -48.05 -17.27 -11.42
C SER A 20 -48.03 -18.48 -12.38
N ALA A 21 -47.38 -19.56 -11.94
CA ALA A 21 -47.88 -20.90 -12.21
C ALA A 21 -47.48 -21.86 -11.09
N TRP A 22 -48.47 -22.19 -10.26
CA TRP A 22 -48.45 -23.34 -9.37
C TRP A 22 -48.19 -24.61 -10.18
N VAL A 23 -46.93 -25.03 -10.27
CA VAL A 23 -46.60 -26.41 -10.66
C VAL A 23 -46.51 -27.23 -9.39
N LYS A 24 -47.61 -27.93 -9.10
CA LYS A 24 -47.63 -29.13 -8.25
C LYS A 24 -46.71 -30.18 -8.89
N THR A 25 -45.40 -30.07 -8.68
CA THR A 25 -44.51 -31.22 -8.73
C THR A 25 -44.34 -31.70 -7.31
N GLN A 26 -45.26 -32.56 -6.89
CA GLN A 26 -45.01 -33.49 -5.79
C GLN A 26 -43.72 -34.23 -6.12
N ILE A 27 -42.64 -33.88 -5.43
CA ILE A 27 -41.51 -34.78 -5.23
C ILE A 27 -41.94 -35.68 -4.06
N PRO A 28 -42.33 -36.95 -4.29
CA PRO A 28 -42.61 -37.87 -3.21
C PRO A 28 -41.26 -38.39 -2.73
N GLY A 29 -40.73 -37.76 -1.69
CA GLY A 29 -39.42 -38.12 -1.17
C GLY A 29 -39.10 -37.25 0.02
N VAL A 30 -39.59 -37.69 1.19
CA VAL A 30 -39.08 -37.40 2.54
C VAL A 30 -37.89 -36.44 2.53
N PHE A 31 -38.13 -35.16 2.84
CA PHE A 31 -37.07 -34.24 3.23
C PHE A 31 -36.51 -34.77 4.55
N CYS A 32 -35.56 -35.71 4.46
CA CYS A 32 -35.00 -36.39 5.60
C CYS A 32 -34.18 -35.36 6.36
N SER A 33 -34.70 -34.89 7.50
CA SER A 33 -34.07 -33.91 8.40
C SER A 33 -32.63 -34.29 8.80
N SER A 34 -32.25 -35.56 8.63
CA SER A 34 -30.90 -36.05 8.83
C SER A 34 -29.88 -35.47 7.85
N TRP A 35 -30.28 -35.06 6.64
CA TRP A 35 -29.37 -34.50 5.64
C TRP A 35 -29.02 -33.04 5.91
N PHE A 36 -29.98 -32.22 6.34
CA PHE A 36 -29.70 -30.84 6.74
C PHE A 36 -28.86 -30.79 8.02
N GLY A 37 -29.17 -31.65 9.00
CA GLY A 37 -28.37 -31.81 10.21
C GLY A 37 -26.96 -32.33 9.94
N ARG A 38 -26.79 -33.26 8.98
CA ARG A 38 -25.46 -33.75 8.55
C ARG A 38 -24.69 -32.73 7.73
N TRP A 39 -25.34 -31.91 6.92
CA TRP A 39 -24.68 -30.84 6.17
C TRP A 39 -24.24 -29.70 7.11
N LEU A 40 -25.10 -29.31 8.06
CA LEU A 40 -24.73 -28.35 9.12
C LEU A 40 -23.64 -28.91 10.04
N ALA A 41 -23.70 -30.19 10.42
CA ALA A 41 -22.66 -30.84 11.21
C ALA A 41 -21.36 -31.00 10.41
N PHE A 42 -21.40 -31.23 9.10
CA PHE A 42 -20.20 -31.26 8.25
C PHE A 42 -19.58 -29.87 8.15
N VAL A 43 -20.39 -28.82 7.96
CA VAL A 43 -19.89 -27.43 8.00
C VAL A 43 -19.34 -27.09 9.40
N LEU A 44 -20.04 -27.41 10.49
CA LEU A 44 -19.63 -27.07 11.85
C LEU A 44 -18.48 -27.93 12.41
N LEU A 45 -18.31 -29.18 11.94
CA LEU A 45 -17.23 -30.09 12.37
C LEU A 45 -16.00 -30.03 11.47
N VAL A 46 -16.15 -29.67 10.18
CA VAL A 46 -15.01 -29.57 9.24
C VAL A 46 -14.44 -28.15 9.18
N TRP A 47 -15.24 -27.11 9.44
CA TRP A 47 -14.75 -25.73 9.47
C TRP A 47 -13.64 -25.47 10.51
N PRO A 48 -13.71 -25.99 11.75
CA PRO A 48 -12.63 -25.80 12.72
C PRO A 48 -11.35 -26.54 12.31
N VAL A 49 -11.47 -27.62 11.52
CA VAL A 49 -10.34 -28.45 11.08
C VAL A 49 -9.60 -27.83 9.90
N LEU A 50 -10.29 -27.07 9.03
CA LEU A 50 -9.66 -26.26 7.98
C LEU A 50 -9.16 -24.89 8.48
N ALA A 51 -9.61 -24.42 9.65
CA ALA A 51 -9.14 -23.20 10.29
C ALA A 51 -7.76 -23.32 10.98
N GLY A 52 -7.10 -24.48 10.87
CA GLY A 52 -5.80 -24.75 11.49
C GLY A 52 -4.58 -24.22 10.73
N ALA A 53 -4.74 -23.76 9.48
CA ALA A 53 -3.71 -22.96 8.82
C ALA A 53 -3.77 -21.55 9.42
N GLY A 54 -2.91 -21.27 10.41
CA GLY A 54 -2.82 -19.94 11.01
C GLY A 54 -2.74 -18.85 9.93
N HIS A 55 -3.44 -17.73 10.15
CA HIS A 55 -3.38 -16.59 9.23
C HIS A 55 -1.91 -16.20 9.03
N TRP A 56 -1.50 -15.92 7.78
CA TRP A 56 -0.10 -15.70 7.40
C TRP A 56 0.64 -14.70 8.30
N ALA A 57 -0.08 -13.69 8.81
CA ALA A 57 0.45 -12.66 9.72
C ALA A 57 0.88 -13.19 11.11
N PHE A 58 0.39 -14.36 11.54
CA PHE A 58 0.73 -14.98 12.82
C PHE A 58 1.67 -16.18 12.69
N VAL A 59 2.13 -16.48 11.48
CA VAL A 59 3.12 -17.52 11.23
C VAL A 59 4.49 -16.85 11.10
N PRO A 60 5.47 -17.16 11.97
CA PRO A 60 6.81 -16.58 11.85
C PRO A 60 7.40 -16.85 10.46
N PRO A 61 7.99 -15.84 9.79
CA PRO A 61 8.61 -16.04 8.50
C PRO A 61 9.77 -17.03 8.61
N GLN A 62 9.78 -18.05 7.75
CA GLN A 62 10.87 -19.02 7.68
C GLN A 62 11.81 -18.65 6.53
N LYS A 63 13.12 -18.73 6.78
CA LYS A 63 14.12 -18.47 5.75
C LYS A 63 14.08 -19.57 4.69
N THR A 64 13.69 -19.21 3.47
CA THR A 64 13.69 -20.12 2.32
C THR A 64 15.13 -20.35 1.83
N PRO A 65 15.51 -21.59 1.46
CA PRO A 65 16.80 -21.82 0.80
C PRO A 65 16.87 -21.06 -0.52
N LEU A 66 18.08 -20.67 -0.91
CA LEU A 66 18.31 -19.98 -2.18
C LEU A 66 17.98 -20.89 -3.36
N PRO A 67 17.30 -20.39 -4.40
CA PRO A 67 16.97 -21.19 -5.57
C PRO A 67 18.22 -21.43 -6.41
N THR A 68 18.31 -22.63 -7.00
CA THR A 68 19.36 -22.92 -7.97
C THR A 68 19.07 -22.20 -9.28
N VAL A 69 20.03 -21.42 -9.76
CA VAL A 69 19.98 -20.69 -11.03
C VAL A 69 20.96 -21.30 -12.04
N ARG A 70 20.66 -21.17 -13.33
CA ARG A 70 21.55 -21.65 -14.41
C ARG A 70 22.74 -20.72 -14.62
N ASN A 71 22.50 -19.40 -14.58
CA ASN A 71 23.56 -18.40 -14.68
C ASN A 71 24.00 -17.93 -13.29
N ALA A 72 25.02 -18.59 -12.73
CA ALA A 72 25.53 -18.28 -11.38
C ALA A 72 26.33 -16.98 -11.30
N ASP A 73 26.80 -16.42 -12.43
CA ASP A 73 27.69 -15.24 -12.44
C ASP A 73 26.94 -13.91 -12.43
N TRP A 74 25.64 -13.91 -12.76
CA TRP A 74 24.82 -12.69 -12.83
C TRP A 74 24.36 -12.14 -11.46
N PRO A 75 23.90 -12.97 -10.50
CA PRO A 75 23.43 -12.47 -9.21
C PRO A 75 24.54 -11.78 -8.40
N SER A 76 24.29 -10.55 -7.94
CA SER A 76 25.22 -9.84 -7.04
C SER A 76 24.89 -10.06 -5.56
N ASN A 77 23.68 -10.50 -5.25
CA ASN A 77 23.22 -10.78 -3.89
C ASN A 77 22.19 -11.95 -3.85
N GLU A 78 21.72 -12.30 -2.64
CA GLU A 78 20.74 -13.37 -2.43
C GLU A 78 19.38 -13.09 -3.11
N LEU A 79 18.93 -11.83 -3.16
CA LEU A 79 17.66 -11.42 -3.79
C LEU A 79 17.70 -11.60 -5.31
N ASP A 80 18.84 -11.31 -5.94
CA ASP A 80 19.04 -11.46 -7.37
C ASP A 80 18.87 -12.92 -7.81
N GLN A 81 19.19 -13.90 -6.95
CA GLN A 81 18.96 -15.32 -7.24
C GLN A 81 17.46 -15.64 -7.34
N PHE A 82 16.63 -15.07 -6.46
CA PHE A 82 15.17 -15.24 -6.53
C PHE A 82 14.60 -14.60 -7.80
N ILE A 83 15.09 -13.42 -8.18
CA ILE A 83 14.68 -12.74 -9.41
C ILE A 83 15.09 -13.56 -10.64
N LEU A 84 16.35 -13.98 -10.71
CA LEU A 84 16.89 -14.74 -11.82
C LEU A 84 16.19 -16.10 -11.96
N ALA A 85 15.95 -16.81 -10.86
CA ALA A 85 15.22 -18.08 -10.91
C ALA A 85 13.82 -17.91 -11.53
N LYS A 86 13.12 -16.81 -11.23
CA LYS A 86 11.84 -16.48 -11.86
C LYS A 86 11.98 -16.15 -13.34
N LEU A 87 12.99 -15.35 -13.71
CA LEU A 87 13.28 -15.00 -15.10
C LEU A 87 13.61 -16.24 -15.95
N GLU A 88 14.47 -17.12 -15.45
CA GLU A 88 14.84 -18.38 -16.10
C GLU A 88 13.65 -19.32 -16.25
N ALA A 89 12.77 -19.39 -15.24
CA ALA A 89 11.55 -20.21 -15.29
C ALA A 89 10.57 -19.75 -16.39
N VAL A 90 10.53 -18.45 -16.69
CA VAL A 90 9.70 -17.89 -17.78
C VAL A 90 10.46 -17.70 -19.09
N GLY A 91 11.73 -18.11 -19.16
CA GLY A 91 12.56 -18.03 -20.37
C GLY A 91 12.96 -16.62 -20.78
N VAL A 92 12.99 -15.66 -19.84
CA VAL A 92 13.39 -14.27 -20.09
C VAL A 92 14.79 -14.03 -19.56
N ALA A 93 15.65 -13.39 -20.35
CA ALA A 93 16.98 -12.98 -19.90
C ALA A 93 16.92 -11.64 -19.13
N PRO A 94 17.79 -11.42 -18.13
CA PRO A 94 17.90 -10.13 -17.47
C PRO A 94 18.24 -9.00 -18.45
N SER A 95 17.69 -7.81 -18.19
CA SER A 95 18.01 -6.61 -18.96
C SER A 95 19.48 -6.19 -18.75
N LYS A 96 20.08 -5.60 -19.78
CA LYS A 96 21.40 -4.97 -19.66
C LYS A 96 21.37 -3.84 -18.64
N GLN A 97 22.49 -3.63 -17.95
CA GLN A 97 22.64 -2.50 -17.04
C GLN A 97 22.43 -1.18 -17.78
N ALA A 98 21.74 -0.24 -17.13
CA ALA A 98 21.51 1.08 -17.68
C ALA A 98 22.82 1.88 -17.78
N SER A 99 22.89 2.85 -18.70
CA SER A 99 24.04 3.75 -18.81
C SER A 99 24.26 4.52 -17.51
N GLY A 100 25.50 4.94 -17.24
CA GLY A 100 25.82 5.76 -16.07
C GLY A 100 24.96 7.02 -15.96
N SER A 101 24.69 7.68 -17.10
CA SER A 101 23.81 8.85 -17.19
C SER A 101 22.35 8.56 -16.81
N ALA A 102 21.82 7.39 -17.20
CA ALA A 102 20.48 6.97 -16.81
C ALA A 102 20.43 6.59 -15.33
N LEU A 103 21.46 5.91 -14.83
CA LEU A 103 21.56 5.51 -13.42
C LEU A 103 21.60 6.71 -12.48
N VAL A 104 22.50 7.67 -12.70
CA VAL A 104 22.59 8.86 -11.84
C VAL A 104 21.29 9.65 -11.84
N ARG A 105 20.68 9.83 -13.01
CA ARG A 105 19.42 10.57 -13.12
C ARG A 105 18.27 9.88 -12.36
N ARG A 106 18.17 8.54 -12.45
CA ARG A 106 17.17 7.76 -11.72
C ARG A 106 17.38 7.85 -10.22
N LEU A 107 18.60 7.61 -9.74
CA LEU A 107 18.94 7.69 -8.32
C LEU A 107 18.57 9.04 -7.71
N TYR A 108 18.92 10.14 -8.37
CA TYR A 108 18.60 11.48 -7.90
C TYR A 108 17.09 11.73 -7.83
N LEU A 109 16.33 11.37 -8.87
CA LEU A 109 14.87 11.56 -8.83
C LEU A 109 14.18 10.64 -7.83
N ASP A 110 14.61 9.40 -7.73
CA ASP A 110 13.97 8.42 -6.86
C ASP A 110 14.23 8.77 -5.39
N LEU A 111 15.47 9.11 -5.05
CA LEU A 111 15.87 9.39 -3.67
C LEU A 111 15.60 10.83 -3.23
N THR A 112 15.72 11.82 -4.12
CA THR A 112 15.60 13.25 -3.74
C THR A 112 14.49 13.99 -4.45
N GLY A 113 13.85 13.40 -5.46
CA GLY A 113 12.82 14.06 -6.27
C GLY A 113 13.35 15.11 -7.24
N LEU A 114 14.66 15.39 -7.24
CA LEU A 114 15.29 16.43 -8.06
C LEU A 114 16.30 15.82 -9.03
N PRO A 115 16.51 16.41 -10.22
CA PRO A 115 17.56 15.97 -11.12
C PRO A 115 18.95 16.32 -10.54
N PRO A 116 20.01 15.57 -10.91
CA PRO A 116 21.38 15.91 -10.53
C PRO A 116 21.83 17.22 -11.16
N ALA A 117 22.76 17.92 -10.53
CA ALA A 117 23.48 18.99 -11.21
C ALA A 117 24.33 18.42 -12.37
N PRO A 118 24.53 19.16 -13.47
CA PRO A 118 25.33 18.67 -14.60
C PRO A 118 26.73 18.19 -14.20
N GLU A 119 27.38 18.90 -13.28
CA GLU A 119 28.73 18.60 -12.80
C GLU A 119 28.77 17.29 -12.00
N GLU A 120 27.75 17.04 -11.17
CA GLU A 120 27.63 15.81 -10.39
C GLU A 120 27.35 14.60 -11.29
N ALA A 121 26.51 14.79 -12.33
CA ALA A 121 26.22 13.74 -13.30
C ALA A 121 27.47 13.38 -14.12
N LEU A 122 28.24 14.39 -14.56
CA LEU A 122 29.49 14.18 -15.28
C LEU A 122 30.53 13.46 -14.40
N ALA A 123 30.70 13.92 -13.16
CA ALA A 123 31.62 13.28 -12.21
C ALA A 123 31.26 11.80 -11.97
N PHE A 124 29.97 11.48 -11.84
CA PHE A 124 29.53 10.10 -11.70
C PHE A 124 29.81 9.26 -12.95
N VAL A 125 29.58 9.80 -14.15
CA VAL A 125 29.80 9.07 -15.41
C VAL A 125 31.29 8.83 -15.70
N GLN A 126 32.17 9.71 -15.22
CA GLN A 126 33.63 9.62 -15.41
C GLN A 126 34.33 8.77 -14.34
N ASP A 127 33.66 8.46 -13.23
CA ASP A 127 34.23 7.67 -12.13
C ASP A 127 33.95 6.17 -12.32
N ASP A 128 34.94 5.44 -12.83
CA ASP A 128 34.90 3.99 -13.02
C ASP A 128 35.21 3.18 -11.75
N SER A 129 35.33 3.83 -10.59
CA SER A 129 35.68 3.10 -9.37
C SER A 129 34.56 2.15 -8.93
N PRO A 130 34.90 0.96 -8.39
CA PRO A 130 33.90 -0.04 -7.99
C PRO A 130 32.88 0.43 -6.93
N ARG A 131 33.22 1.48 -6.16
CA ARG A 131 32.34 2.04 -5.12
C ARG A 131 31.60 3.31 -5.55
N ASN A 132 31.75 3.79 -6.80
CA ASN A 132 31.10 5.00 -7.27
C ASN A 132 29.58 4.98 -7.04
N TYR A 133 28.92 3.88 -7.43
CA TYR A 133 27.48 3.68 -7.24
C TYR A 133 27.05 3.72 -5.75
N SER A 134 27.71 2.95 -4.89
CA SER A 134 27.39 2.91 -3.46
C SER A 134 27.63 4.25 -2.77
N ARG A 135 28.74 4.94 -3.09
CA ARG A 135 29.03 6.26 -2.52
C ARG A 135 27.99 7.30 -2.92
N LEU A 136 27.50 7.24 -4.16
CA LEU A 136 26.42 8.13 -4.59
C LEU A 136 25.15 7.86 -3.79
N ILE A 137 24.76 6.60 -3.60
CA ILE A 137 23.59 6.23 -2.80
C ILE A 137 23.75 6.72 -1.36
N GLU A 138 24.87 6.43 -0.71
CA GLU A 138 25.16 6.86 0.67
C GLU A 138 25.04 8.39 0.80
N ARG A 139 25.58 9.14 -0.17
CA ARG A 139 25.47 10.60 -0.20
C ARG A 139 24.03 11.09 -0.35
N LEU A 140 23.24 10.45 -1.22
CA LEU A 140 21.85 10.86 -1.47
C LEU A 140 20.95 10.53 -0.28
N LEU A 141 21.13 9.36 0.34
CA LEU A 141 20.40 8.95 1.55
C LEU A 141 20.72 9.85 2.74
N ALA A 142 21.95 10.37 2.83
CA ALA A 142 22.35 11.32 3.87
C ALA A 142 21.89 12.77 3.60
N SER A 143 21.29 13.04 2.44
CA SER A 143 20.80 14.38 2.10
C SER A 143 19.45 14.66 2.79
N PRO A 144 19.20 15.86 3.35
CA PRO A 144 17.88 16.21 3.89
C PRO A 144 16.72 16.05 2.89
N ARG A 145 17.03 16.17 1.59
CA ARG A 145 16.08 16.01 0.48
C ARG A 145 15.53 14.58 0.37
N PHE A 146 16.23 13.60 0.94
CA PHE A 146 15.73 12.24 1.01
C PHE A 146 14.44 12.17 1.83
N GLY A 147 14.46 12.70 3.05
CA GLY A 147 13.27 12.81 3.89
C GLY A 147 12.16 13.62 3.24
N GLU A 148 12.48 14.75 2.57
CA GLU A 148 11.50 15.55 1.84
C GLU A 148 10.80 14.75 0.73
N ARG A 149 11.56 13.97 -0.06
CA ARG A 149 11.00 13.15 -1.14
C ARG A 149 10.17 11.99 -0.60
N GLN A 150 10.70 11.30 0.40
CA GLN A 150 10.09 10.09 0.97
C GLN A 150 8.84 10.43 1.80
N ALA A 151 8.82 11.60 2.45
CA ALA A 151 7.69 12.08 3.22
C ALA A 151 6.43 12.26 2.36
N GLN A 152 6.56 12.62 1.07
CA GLN A 152 5.40 12.83 0.20
C GLN A 152 4.45 11.62 0.18
N ASN A 153 5.01 10.43 -0.02
CA ASN A 153 4.22 9.19 -0.04
C ASN A 153 3.53 8.94 1.31
N TRP A 154 4.20 9.28 2.42
CA TRP A 154 3.62 9.11 3.75
C TRP A 154 2.54 10.15 4.05
N LEU A 155 2.76 11.40 3.65
CA LEU A 155 1.81 12.50 3.86
C LEU A 155 0.51 12.27 3.10
N ASP A 156 0.58 11.65 1.93
CA ASP A 156 -0.61 11.20 1.18
C ASP A 156 -1.42 10.16 1.98
N LEU A 157 -0.75 9.16 2.56
CA LEU A 157 -1.37 8.15 3.42
C LEU A 157 -1.96 8.76 4.71
N ALA A 158 -1.25 9.73 5.29
CA ALA A 158 -1.69 10.49 6.45
C ALA A 158 -2.79 11.51 6.15
N ARG A 159 -3.18 11.66 4.87
CA ARG A 159 -4.20 12.62 4.40
C ARG A 159 -3.84 14.07 4.75
N PHE A 160 -2.54 14.36 4.74
CA PHE A 160 -2.03 15.69 4.98
C PHE A 160 -2.59 16.67 3.94
N ALA A 161 -3.04 17.84 4.41
CA ALA A 161 -3.54 18.90 3.54
C ALA A 161 -3.47 20.26 4.27
N ASP A 162 -3.16 21.31 3.51
CA ASP A 162 -3.09 22.69 4.02
C ASP A 162 -4.48 23.31 4.25
N THR A 163 -5.56 22.68 3.79
CA THR A 163 -6.95 23.15 3.94
C THR A 163 -7.83 22.11 4.59
N SER A 164 -8.93 22.51 5.22
CA SER A 164 -9.78 21.67 6.09
C SER A 164 -10.55 20.58 5.34
N GLY A 165 -10.60 20.62 4.01
CA GLY A 165 -11.21 19.61 3.14
C GLY A 165 -12.72 19.49 3.28
N TYR A 166 -13.40 20.51 3.81
CA TYR A 166 -14.86 20.51 4.02
C TYR A 166 -15.51 21.74 3.39
N ALA A 167 -16.83 21.88 3.50
CA ALA A 167 -17.61 22.87 2.75
C ALA A 167 -17.11 24.34 2.77
N ALA A 168 -16.51 24.82 3.87
CA ALA A 168 -15.95 26.18 3.96
C ALA A 168 -14.44 26.26 3.62
N ASP A 169 -13.84 25.10 3.33
CA ASP A 169 -12.43 24.81 3.10
C ASP A 169 -11.41 25.84 3.58
N ARG A 170 -11.32 26.01 4.91
CA ARG A 170 -10.39 26.97 5.53
C ARG A 170 -8.99 26.40 5.61
N THR A 171 -7.98 27.25 5.49
CA THR A 171 -6.59 26.88 5.73
C THR A 171 -6.39 26.36 7.16
N ARG A 172 -5.44 25.44 7.32
CA ARG A 172 -5.00 24.89 8.61
C ARG A 172 -3.49 24.95 8.71
N ASN A 173 -3.00 25.33 9.89
CA ASN A 173 -1.58 25.23 10.19
C ASN A 173 -1.30 23.82 10.72
N VAL A 174 -0.78 22.97 9.85
CA VAL A 174 -0.39 21.58 10.16
C VAL A 174 1.05 21.29 9.72
N SER A 175 1.81 22.30 9.28
CA SER A 175 3.19 22.12 8.83
C SER A 175 4.11 21.46 9.84
N PRO A 176 3.95 21.63 11.18
CA PRO A 176 4.81 20.91 12.13
C PRO A 176 4.74 19.39 11.99
N TYR A 177 3.59 18.82 11.61
CA TYR A 177 3.48 17.38 11.36
C TYR A 177 4.25 16.97 10.11
N ARG A 178 4.18 17.76 9.03
CA ARG A 178 4.97 17.52 7.82
C ARG A 178 6.45 17.52 8.14
N ASP A 179 6.90 18.53 8.86
CA ASP A 179 8.31 18.71 9.22
C ASP A 179 8.76 17.54 10.11
N TRP A 180 7.94 17.13 11.08
CA TRP A 180 8.20 15.94 11.90
C TRP A 180 8.35 14.65 11.08
N VAL A 181 7.49 14.42 10.07
CA VAL A 181 7.61 13.23 9.19
C VAL A 181 8.92 13.27 8.39
N ILE A 182 9.31 14.45 7.88
CA ILE A 182 10.57 14.63 7.14
C ILE A 182 11.76 14.31 8.03
N ASP A 183 11.77 14.87 9.24
CA ASP A 183 12.86 14.67 10.21
C ASP A 183 12.94 13.20 10.65
N ALA A 184 11.81 12.57 10.97
CA ALA A 184 11.77 11.16 11.36
C ALA A 184 12.33 10.22 10.27
N LEU A 185 12.11 10.54 8.99
CA LEU A 185 12.65 9.76 7.88
C LEU A 185 14.15 10.01 7.68
N ASN A 186 14.61 11.26 7.81
CA ASN A 186 16.04 11.60 7.72
C ASN A 186 16.86 11.01 8.87
N ASP A 187 16.27 10.96 10.07
CA ASP A 187 16.89 10.39 11.28
C ASP A 187 16.87 8.85 11.26
N ASN A 188 16.30 8.23 10.23
CA ASN A 188 16.11 6.79 10.11
C ASN A 188 15.41 6.21 11.36
N MET A 189 14.34 6.88 11.80
CA MET A 189 13.58 6.48 12.98
C MET A 189 13.06 5.03 12.82
N PRO A 190 13.25 4.16 13.83
CA PRO A 190 12.68 2.82 13.82
C PRO A 190 11.17 2.84 13.58
N PHE A 191 10.68 1.95 12.70
CA PHE A 191 9.28 1.97 12.25
C PHE A 191 8.27 1.73 13.38
N ASP A 192 8.64 0.95 14.39
CA ASP A 192 7.86 0.76 15.61
C ASP A 192 7.68 2.08 16.37
N ARG A 193 8.76 2.84 16.56
CA ARG A 193 8.71 4.14 17.21
C ARG A 193 7.92 5.15 16.38
N PHE A 194 8.17 5.21 15.08
CA PHE A 194 7.45 6.05 14.13
C PHE A 194 5.94 5.78 14.15
N SER A 195 5.55 4.51 14.30
CA SER A 195 4.15 4.10 14.42
C SER A 195 3.55 4.49 15.78
N ILE A 196 4.26 4.25 16.87
CA ILE A 196 3.80 4.59 18.23
C ILE A 196 3.58 6.09 18.38
N ASP A 197 4.54 6.91 17.94
CA ASP A 197 4.45 8.37 18.09
C ASP A 197 3.27 8.94 17.29
N GLN A 198 2.92 8.37 16.12
CA GLN A 198 1.77 8.81 15.33
C GLN A 198 0.42 8.33 15.86
N LEU A 199 0.34 7.10 16.37
CA LEU A 199 -0.92 6.51 16.82
C LEU A 199 -1.26 6.93 18.26
N ALA A 200 -0.24 7.15 19.10
CA ALA A 200 -0.41 7.36 20.54
C ALA A 200 0.66 8.26 21.17
N GLY A 201 1.36 9.09 20.40
CA GLY A 201 2.45 9.94 20.91
C GLY A 201 2.04 10.88 22.04
N ASP A 202 0.80 11.36 22.05
CA ASP A 202 0.22 12.19 23.12
C ASP A 202 -0.11 11.42 24.41
N LEU A 203 -0.18 10.08 24.32
CA LEU A 203 -0.44 9.18 25.45
C LEU A 203 0.85 8.60 26.05
N VAL A 204 2.01 8.86 25.47
CA VAL A 204 3.30 8.44 26.02
C VAL A 204 3.55 9.20 27.35
N PRO A 205 3.99 8.51 28.43
CA PRO A 205 4.35 9.18 29.68
C PRO A 205 5.38 10.29 29.44
N ASN A 206 5.09 11.50 29.94
CA ASN A 206 5.92 12.69 29.72
C ASN A 206 6.17 13.01 28.22
N ALA A 207 5.16 12.82 27.37
CA ALA A 207 5.24 13.06 25.93
C ALA A 207 5.89 14.41 25.57
N THR A 208 6.92 14.35 24.72
CA THR A 208 7.60 15.54 24.19
C THR A 208 6.70 16.31 23.24
N SER A 209 7.10 17.54 22.89
CA SER A 209 6.38 18.35 21.90
C SER A 209 6.31 17.63 20.55
N GLU A 210 7.38 16.97 20.13
CA GLU A 210 7.50 16.24 18.86
C GLU A 210 6.54 15.05 18.83
N GLN A 211 6.45 14.29 19.93
CA GLN A 211 5.50 13.17 20.01
C GLN A 211 4.03 13.63 19.98
N ARG A 212 3.73 14.79 20.58
CA ARG A 212 2.40 15.40 20.49
C ARG A 212 2.10 15.94 19.10
N VAL A 213 3.13 16.38 18.36
CA VAL A 213 3.00 16.78 16.96
C VAL A 213 2.78 15.55 16.08
N ALA A 214 3.51 14.46 16.32
CA ALA A 214 3.37 13.19 15.60
C ALA A 214 1.95 12.63 15.69
N SER A 215 1.29 12.72 16.85
CA SER A 215 -0.10 12.26 17.04
C SER A 215 -1.13 13.05 16.21
N ALA A 216 -0.71 14.12 15.50
CA ALA A 216 -1.53 14.82 14.54
C ALA A 216 -1.94 13.96 13.33
N PHE A 217 -1.38 12.76 13.13
CA PHE A 217 -1.87 11.79 12.14
C PHE A 217 -3.41 11.66 12.19
N HIS A 218 -3.99 11.50 13.37
CA HIS A 218 -5.46 11.41 13.54
C HIS A 218 -6.21 12.75 13.46
N ARG A 219 -5.50 13.88 13.31
CA ARG A 219 -6.08 15.23 13.19
C ARG A 219 -6.29 15.66 11.75
N HIS A 220 -5.80 14.89 10.78
CA HIS A 220 -5.90 15.22 9.35
C HIS A 220 -7.28 14.98 8.73
N SER A 221 -8.18 14.26 9.41
CA SER A 221 -9.59 14.12 9.01
C SER A 221 -10.24 15.48 8.70
N MET A 222 -11.14 15.52 7.73
CA MET A 222 -11.83 16.75 7.30
C MET A 222 -12.46 17.49 8.50
N GLN A 223 -12.33 18.81 8.54
CA GLN A 223 -12.77 19.65 9.66
C GLN A 223 -13.88 20.63 9.22
N ALA A 224 -15.05 20.56 9.84
CA ALA A 224 -16.13 21.50 9.61
C ALA A 224 -15.89 22.82 10.39
N LYS A 225 -15.04 23.70 9.86
CA LYS A 225 -14.80 25.05 10.41
C LYS A 225 -15.70 26.08 9.72
N GLY A 226 -16.80 26.48 10.37
CA GLY A 226 -17.67 27.57 9.91
C GLY A 226 -19.08 27.16 9.50
N ASN A 227 -19.33 25.87 9.32
CA ASN A 227 -20.68 25.33 9.20
C ASN A 227 -21.11 24.73 10.56
N ASN A 228 -22.41 24.66 10.82
CA ASN A 228 -22.97 23.99 11.99
C ASN A 228 -23.44 22.58 11.56
N PRO A 229 -22.52 21.63 11.27
CA PRO A 229 -22.93 20.29 10.88
C PRO A 229 -23.71 19.64 12.03
N ARG A 230 -24.54 18.66 11.70
CA ARG A 230 -25.13 17.79 12.74
C ARG A 230 -23.98 17.15 13.52
N LYS A 231 -23.86 17.51 14.80
CA LYS A 231 -22.70 17.15 15.65
C LYS A 231 -22.43 15.65 15.64
N GLU A 232 -23.49 14.85 15.76
CA GLU A 232 -23.36 13.39 15.82
C GLU A 232 -22.94 12.78 14.48
N GLU A 233 -23.50 13.25 13.37
CA GLU A 233 -23.10 12.82 12.04
C GLU A 233 -21.62 13.14 11.78
N PHE A 234 -21.18 14.36 12.13
CA PHE A 234 -19.80 14.78 11.96
C PHE A 234 -18.83 13.98 12.84
N ARG A 235 -19.23 13.66 14.08
CA ARG A 235 -18.46 12.80 14.99
C ARG A 235 -18.27 11.41 14.40
N ILE A 236 -19.35 10.78 13.90
CA ILE A 236 -19.29 9.46 13.28
C ILE A 236 -18.41 9.48 12.03
N LYS A 237 -18.59 10.48 11.14
CA LYS A 237 -17.75 10.64 9.95
C LYS A 237 -16.27 10.77 10.30
N GLY A 238 -15.92 11.58 11.30
CA GLY A 238 -14.54 11.72 11.75
C GLY A 238 -13.94 10.43 12.31
N ILE A 239 -14.73 9.63 13.05
CA ILE A 239 -14.29 8.32 13.55
C ILE A 239 -14.05 7.35 12.40
N VAL A 240 -15.00 7.23 11.47
CA VAL A 240 -14.88 6.36 10.30
C VAL A 240 -13.67 6.76 9.45
N ASP A 241 -13.46 8.07 9.25
CA ASP A 241 -12.35 8.59 8.48
C ASP A 241 -10.99 8.21 9.08
N ARG A 242 -10.83 8.39 10.40
CA ARG A 242 -9.62 8.00 11.13
C ARG A 242 -9.39 6.49 11.09
N LEU A 243 -10.44 5.68 11.27
CA LEU A 243 -10.35 4.22 11.18
C LEU A 243 -9.90 3.79 9.78
N GLN A 244 -10.45 4.40 8.73
CA GLN A 244 -10.05 4.12 7.35
C GLN A 244 -8.62 4.55 7.06
N ALA A 245 -8.19 5.73 7.53
CA ALA A 245 -6.82 6.19 7.36
C ALA A 245 -5.84 5.23 8.05
N THR A 246 -6.10 4.89 9.30
CA THR A 246 -5.28 3.95 10.08
C THR A 246 -5.24 2.58 9.43
N GLY A 247 -6.40 2.03 9.07
CA GLY A 247 -6.49 0.73 8.42
C GLY A 247 -5.69 0.70 7.13
N ARG A 248 -5.87 1.67 6.22
CA ARG A 248 -5.16 1.70 4.93
C ARG A 248 -3.65 1.91 5.06
N THR A 249 -3.20 2.57 6.11
CA THR A 249 -1.77 2.88 6.28
C THR A 249 -1.01 1.72 6.92
N TRP A 250 -1.62 0.94 7.81
CA TRP A 250 -0.94 -0.13 8.56
C TRP A 250 -1.43 -1.57 8.29
N LEU A 251 -2.59 -1.78 7.65
CA LEU A 251 -3.24 -3.09 7.48
C LEU A 251 -3.57 -3.40 6.01
#